data_AF-A0A1Q7AF65-F1
#
_entry.id   AF-A0A1Q7AF65-F1
#
_cell.length_a   1.000
_cell.length_b   1.000
_cell.length_c   1.000
_cell.angle_alpha   90.00
_cell.angle_beta   90.00
_cell.angle_gamma   90.00
#
_symmetry.space_group_name_H-M   'P 1'
#
loop_
_entity.id
_entity.type
_entity.pdbx_description
1 polymer ?
#
loop_
_entity_poly.entity_id
_entity_poly.type
_entity_poly.pdbx_seq_one_letter_code
_entity_poly.pdbx_strand_id
1 'polypeptide(L)'
;MSRKGRHLFTSESVTEGHPDKIADQISDSILDAILAQDPVSRVACETLVTTGLAVVAGEITTSAYVDFQEVVRGTINEIGYNRGKFGFDAETCAVLSSVHSQSPDIAMGVDTGGAGDQGLMFGFACTETDELMPMPIMLAHKLAKGLSCARRDGVLEYLRPDGKSQVTVEYDGARPVRVDAVVVSSQHSPLVTNDTMREDIVEKIISRVIPQELIDKNTKIYVNPTGRFVVGGPHGDAGV
;
A
#
# COMPACT_ATOMS: atom_id res chain seq x y z
N MET A 1 -1.18 -7.24 -29.28
CA MET A 1 -2.40 -7.24 -30.12
C MET A 1 -3.40 -6.29 -29.48
N SER A 2 -3.83 -5.21 -30.16
CA SER A 2 -4.90 -4.35 -29.65
C SER A 2 -6.18 -5.18 -29.54
N ARG A 3 -6.75 -5.31 -28.34
CA ARG A 3 -8.11 -5.85 -28.19
C ARG A 3 -9.05 -5.02 -29.07
N LYS A 4 -9.94 -5.67 -29.82
CA LYS A 4 -10.99 -5.01 -30.61
C LYS A 4 -12.31 -5.11 -29.84
N GLY A 5 -13.05 -4.01 -29.77
CA GLY A 5 -14.35 -3.95 -29.11
C GLY A 5 -14.29 -3.61 -27.62
N ARG A 6 -15.49 -3.55 -27.02
CA ARG A 6 -15.67 -3.20 -25.61
C ARG A 6 -15.20 -4.33 -24.69
N HIS A 7 -14.45 -3.98 -23.66
CA HIS A 7 -14.04 -4.92 -22.62
C HIS A 7 -13.84 -4.23 -21.28
N LEU A 8 -13.80 -5.02 -20.22
CA LEU A 8 -13.55 -4.56 -18.86
C LEU A 8 -12.11 -4.88 -18.47
N PHE A 9 -11.46 -3.95 -17.78
CA PHE A 9 -10.17 -4.16 -17.16
C PHE A 9 -10.21 -3.63 -15.73
N THR A 10 -9.60 -4.38 -14.80
CA THR A 10 -9.68 -4.08 -13.37
C THR A 10 -8.28 -3.98 -12.80
N SER A 11 -8.07 -3.01 -11.92
CA SER A 11 -6.89 -2.92 -11.07
C SER A 11 -7.31 -2.58 -9.64
N GLU A 12 -6.42 -2.86 -8.71
CA GLU A 12 -6.64 -2.64 -7.29
C GLU A 12 -5.44 -1.97 -6.63
N SER A 13 -5.67 -1.44 -5.44
CA SER A 13 -4.64 -0.87 -4.58
C SER A 13 -5.07 -1.03 -3.14
N VAL A 14 -4.08 -1.11 -2.25
CA VAL A 14 -4.28 -1.12 -0.81
C VAL A 14 -3.70 0.16 -0.19
N THR A 15 -4.17 0.52 1.00
CA THR A 15 -3.66 1.67 1.77
C THR A 15 -2.32 1.34 2.43
N GLU A 16 -1.63 2.38 2.90
CA GLU A 16 -0.41 2.27 3.72
C GLU A 16 -0.57 1.40 5.00
N GLY A 17 -1.79 1.22 5.51
CA GLY A 17 -2.06 0.37 6.67
C GLY A 17 -2.34 -1.10 6.34
N HIS A 18 -2.26 -1.52 5.08
CA HIS A 18 -2.35 -2.95 4.73
C HIS A 18 -1.10 -3.68 5.25
N PRO A 19 -1.20 -4.88 5.84
CA PRO A 19 -0.05 -5.54 6.46
C PRO A 19 1.14 -5.75 5.51
N ASP A 20 0.91 -6.18 4.27
CA ASP A 20 2.01 -6.24 3.26
C ASP A 20 2.65 -4.87 3.03
N LYS A 21 1.85 -3.79 2.95
CA LYS A 21 2.40 -2.44 2.78
C LYS A 21 3.08 -1.90 4.03
N ILE A 22 2.73 -2.37 5.21
CA ILE A 22 3.47 -2.07 6.44
C ILE A 22 4.86 -2.74 6.36
N ALA A 23 4.94 -3.99 5.91
CA ALA A 23 6.21 -4.69 5.71
C ALA A 23 7.10 -3.95 4.71
N ASP A 24 6.57 -3.60 3.53
CA ASP A 24 7.27 -2.78 2.52
C ASP A 24 7.83 -1.48 3.13
N GLN A 25 6.97 -0.72 3.82
CA GLN A 25 7.35 0.58 4.41
C GLN A 25 8.41 0.43 5.51
N ILE A 26 8.37 -0.63 6.32
CA ILE A 26 9.40 -0.89 7.33
C ILE A 26 10.74 -1.20 6.66
N SER A 27 10.73 -2.09 5.65
CA SER A 27 11.94 -2.46 4.91
C SER A 27 12.58 -1.24 4.24
N ASP A 28 11.78 -0.41 3.57
CA ASP A 28 12.26 0.83 2.93
C ASP A 28 12.71 1.89 3.95
N SER A 29 12.05 1.99 5.10
CA SER A 29 12.48 2.94 6.15
C SER A 29 13.83 2.55 6.76
N ILE A 30 14.11 1.25 6.88
CA ILE A 30 15.42 0.74 7.30
C ILE A 30 16.45 1.02 6.20
N LEU A 31 16.12 0.77 4.93
CA LEU A 31 16.97 1.12 3.79
C LEU A 31 17.35 2.62 3.81
N ASP A 32 16.37 3.50 3.96
CA ASP A 32 16.58 4.95 3.99
C ASP A 32 17.47 5.38 5.16
N ALA A 33 17.23 4.83 6.36
CA ALA A 33 18.02 5.14 7.55
C ALA A 33 19.50 4.71 7.40
N ILE A 34 19.75 3.62 6.68
CA ILE A 34 21.10 3.15 6.35
C ILE A 34 21.73 4.04 5.28
N LEU A 35 21.04 4.26 4.15
CA LEU A 35 21.56 5.05 3.02
C LEU A 35 21.85 6.51 3.38
N ALA A 36 21.10 7.07 4.33
CA ALA A 36 21.35 8.41 4.87
C ALA A 36 22.72 8.55 5.54
N GLN A 37 23.28 7.46 6.07
CA GLN A 37 24.58 7.43 6.74
C GLN A 37 25.68 6.81 5.85
N ASP A 38 25.32 5.80 5.06
CA ASP A 38 26.22 5.03 4.20
C ASP A 38 25.59 4.79 2.81
N PRO A 39 25.80 5.72 1.85
CA PRO A 39 25.18 5.67 0.53
C PRO A 39 25.65 4.51 -0.36
N VAL A 40 26.71 3.80 0.02
CA VAL A 40 27.25 2.65 -0.74
C VAL A 40 26.93 1.31 -0.08
N SER A 41 26.10 1.34 0.96
CA SER A 41 25.62 0.14 1.63
C SER A 41 24.85 -0.79 0.70
N ARG A 42 24.81 -2.08 1.08
CA ARG A 42 24.01 -3.10 0.43
C ARG A 42 22.96 -3.59 1.42
N VAL A 43 21.70 -3.48 1.03
CA VAL A 43 20.57 -3.75 1.90
C VAL A 43 19.60 -4.64 1.14
N ALA A 44 19.43 -5.87 1.65
CA ALA A 44 18.31 -6.74 1.34
C ALA A 44 17.55 -6.93 2.67
N CYS A 45 16.61 -6.03 2.94
CA CYS A 45 15.86 -6.01 4.19
C CYS A 45 14.45 -6.55 3.96
N GLU A 46 14.14 -7.67 4.59
CA GLU A 46 12.83 -8.32 4.52
C GLU A 46 12.09 -8.09 5.84
N THR A 47 10.78 -7.85 5.75
CA THR A 47 9.95 -7.64 6.92
C THR A 47 8.74 -8.57 6.90
N LEU A 48 8.49 -9.25 8.01
CA LEU A 48 7.22 -9.95 8.26
C LEU A 48 6.48 -9.23 9.39
N VAL A 49 5.21 -8.95 9.20
CA VAL A 49 4.33 -8.43 10.25
C VAL A 49 3.16 -9.38 10.51
N THR A 50 2.81 -9.57 11.78
CA THR A 50 1.64 -10.34 12.20
C THR A 50 1.16 -9.85 13.57
N THR A 51 0.23 -10.56 14.20
CA THR A 51 -0.39 -10.15 15.47
C THR A 51 0.67 -9.88 16.53
N GLY A 52 0.85 -8.60 16.87
CA GLY A 52 1.77 -8.15 17.92
C GLY A 52 3.26 -8.35 17.62
N LEU A 53 3.65 -8.61 16.36
CA LEU A 53 5.03 -8.93 15.98
C LEU A 53 5.42 -8.28 14.64
N ALA A 54 6.60 -7.67 14.61
CA ALA A 54 7.36 -7.36 13.39
C ALA A 54 8.70 -8.10 13.44
N VAL A 55 9.06 -8.80 12.37
CA VAL A 55 10.34 -9.50 12.22
C VAL A 55 11.08 -8.88 11.05
N VAL A 56 12.27 -8.34 11.30
CA VAL A 56 13.19 -7.84 10.30
C VAL A 56 14.26 -8.91 10.06
N ALA A 57 14.49 -9.29 8.81
CA ALA A 57 15.46 -10.30 8.41
C ALA A 57 16.20 -9.89 7.12
N GLY A 58 17.20 -10.67 6.73
CA GLY A 58 17.92 -10.50 5.47
C GLY A 58 19.37 -10.07 5.64
N GLU A 59 19.94 -9.53 4.57
CA GLU A 59 21.36 -9.27 4.42
C GLU A 59 21.67 -7.77 4.34
N ILE A 60 22.43 -7.26 5.31
CA ILE A 60 22.84 -5.85 5.35
C ILE A 60 24.35 -5.76 5.49
N THR A 61 24.98 -5.06 4.54
CA THR A 61 26.40 -4.72 4.55
C THR A 61 26.54 -3.21 4.55
N THR A 62 26.92 -2.65 5.70
CA THR A 62 27.03 -1.20 5.90
C THR A 62 28.00 -0.86 7.01
N SER A 63 28.52 0.37 6.99
CA SER A 63 29.21 1.02 8.12
C SER A 63 28.28 1.83 9.02
N ALA A 64 27.01 2.01 8.64
CA ALA A 64 26.00 2.73 9.41
C ALA A 64 25.59 1.97 10.69
N TYR A 65 25.17 2.72 11.69
CA TYR A 65 24.44 2.18 12.84
C TYR A 65 22.99 2.65 12.77
N VAL A 66 22.05 1.71 12.78
CA VAL A 66 20.61 2.00 12.78
C VAL A 66 19.95 1.20 13.89
N ASP A 67 19.18 1.88 14.73
CA ASP A 67 18.32 1.24 15.71
C ASP A 67 17.03 0.77 15.03
N PHE A 68 16.96 -0.52 14.69
CA PHE A 68 15.77 -1.08 14.05
C PHE A 68 14.53 -1.01 14.93
N GLN A 69 14.65 -1.02 16.27
CA GLN A 69 13.47 -0.86 17.13
C GLN A 69 12.86 0.52 16.90
N GLU A 70 13.69 1.56 16.89
CA GLU A 70 13.24 2.94 16.71
C GLU A 70 12.62 3.13 15.32
N VAL A 71 13.29 2.70 14.25
CA VAL A 71 12.80 2.86 12.87
C VAL A 71 11.49 2.10 12.65
N VAL A 72 11.41 0.83 13.08
CA VAL A 72 10.21 0.00 12.92
C VAL A 72 9.02 0.63 13.66
N ARG A 73 9.22 1.03 14.93
CA ARG A 73 8.14 1.64 15.73
C ARG A 73 7.72 3.00 15.19
N GLY A 74 8.68 3.82 14.76
CA GLY A 74 8.43 5.10 14.10
C GLY A 74 7.55 4.92 12.87
N THR A 75 7.92 4.00 11.99
CA THR A 75 7.18 3.68 10.76
C THR A 75 5.74 3.22 11.08
N ILE A 76 5.57 2.28 12.00
CA ILE A 76 4.23 1.77 12.40
C ILE A 76 3.36 2.90 12.99
N ASN A 77 3.96 3.77 13.80
CA ASN A 77 3.26 4.90 14.40
C ASN A 77 2.84 5.94 13.35
N GLU A 78 3.71 6.24 12.39
CA GLU A 78 3.42 7.15 11.26
C GLU A 78 2.29 6.64 10.38
N ILE A 79 2.25 5.33 10.11
CA ILE A 79 1.12 4.67 9.42
C ILE A 79 -0.18 4.83 10.21
N GLY A 80 -0.12 4.95 11.53
CA GLY A 80 -1.27 5.21 12.40
C GLY A 80 -1.72 4.02 13.24
N TYR A 81 -0.90 2.98 13.35
CA TYR A 81 -1.10 1.90 14.32
C TYR A 81 -0.48 2.29 15.67
N ASN A 82 -1.19 3.17 16.38
CA ASN A 82 -0.75 3.78 17.64
C ASN A 82 -1.68 3.49 18.83
N ARG A 83 -2.57 2.51 18.65
CA ARG A 83 -3.55 2.07 19.66
C ARG A 83 -3.85 0.59 19.45
N GLY A 84 -3.66 -0.23 20.49
CA GLY A 84 -4.01 -1.67 20.44
C GLY A 84 -5.44 -1.99 19.96
N LYS A 85 -6.41 -1.08 20.10
CA LYS A 85 -7.78 -1.25 19.58
C LYS A 85 -7.87 -1.34 18.05
N PHE A 86 -6.82 -0.96 17.32
CA PHE A 86 -6.73 -1.08 15.87
C PHE A 86 -6.24 -2.46 15.42
N GLY A 87 -5.82 -3.31 16.37
CA GLY A 87 -5.26 -4.64 16.12
C GLY A 87 -3.73 -4.68 16.17
N PHE A 88 -3.08 -3.53 16.01
CA PHE A 88 -1.63 -3.40 16.04
C PHE A 88 -1.24 -2.07 16.66
N ASP A 89 -0.08 -2.02 17.32
CA ASP A 89 0.35 -0.87 18.11
C ASP A 89 1.88 -0.80 18.16
N ALA A 90 2.43 0.30 17.68
CA ALA A 90 3.86 0.58 17.65
C ALA A 90 4.52 0.50 19.03
N GLU A 91 3.81 0.82 20.11
CA GLU A 91 4.39 0.80 21.47
C GLU A 91 4.46 -0.60 22.06
N THR A 92 3.53 -1.49 21.69
CA THR A 92 3.39 -2.79 22.36
C THR A 92 3.80 -3.98 21.50
N CYS A 93 3.98 -3.82 20.19
CA CYS A 93 4.43 -4.92 19.35
C CYS A 93 5.86 -5.34 19.70
N ALA A 94 6.12 -6.64 19.61
CA ALA A 94 7.48 -7.17 19.60
C ALA A 94 8.14 -6.82 18.26
N VAL A 95 9.40 -6.42 18.31
CA VAL A 95 10.22 -6.23 17.10
C VAL A 95 11.42 -7.16 17.25
N LEU A 96 11.57 -8.10 16.33
CA LEU A 96 12.67 -9.06 16.29
C LEU A 96 13.55 -8.77 15.07
N SER A 97 14.86 -8.87 15.23
CA SER A 97 15.81 -8.71 14.13
C SER A 97 16.68 -9.96 14.00
N SER A 98 16.77 -10.50 12.79
CA SER A 98 17.65 -11.60 12.41
C SER A 98 18.39 -11.24 11.11
N VAL A 99 19.22 -10.20 11.18
CA VAL A 99 20.00 -9.68 10.04
C VAL A 99 21.45 -10.16 10.14
N HIS A 100 22.03 -10.54 9.00
CA HIS A 100 23.46 -10.87 8.89
C HIS A 100 24.09 -10.14 7.69
N SER A 101 25.41 -10.26 7.53
CA SER A 101 26.10 -9.66 6.37
C SER A 101 25.84 -10.46 5.08
N GLN A 102 25.97 -9.79 3.93
CA GLN A 102 25.84 -10.42 2.62
C GLN A 102 26.96 -11.46 2.40
N SER A 103 26.67 -12.52 1.64
CA SER A 103 27.69 -13.52 1.26
C SER A 103 28.84 -12.88 0.45
N PRO A 104 30.11 -13.16 0.80
CA PRO A 104 31.26 -12.72 0.00
C PRO A 104 31.22 -13.17 -1.46
N ASP A 105 30.61 -14.33 -1.75
CA ASP A 105 30.51 -14.87 -3.11
C ASP A 105 29.60 -14.01 -4.01
N ILE A 106 28.54 -13.42 -3.43
CA ILE A 106 27.65 -12.49 -4.13
C ILE A 106 28.35 -11.15 -4.33
N ALA A 107 29.10 -10.69 -3.33
CA ALA A 107 29.82 -9.43 -3.38
C ALA A 107 30.82 -9.37 -4.55
N MET A 108 31.50 -10.49 -4.87
CA MET A 108 32.44 -10.58 -6.00
C MET A 108 31.83 -10.19 -7.35
N GLY A 109 30.57 -10.57 -7.61
CA GLY A 109 29.88 -10.24 -8.86
C GLY A 109 29.50 -8.76 -8.93
N VAL A 110 28.99 -8.23 -7.82
CA VAL A 110 28.49 -6.85 -7.73
C VAL A 110 29.61 -5.82 -7.71
N ASP A 111 30.73 -6.10 -7.02
CA ASP A 111 31.88 -5.19 -6.88
C ASP A 111 32.48 -4.78 -8.24
N THR A 112 32.34 -5.64 -9.25
CA THR A 112 32.85 -5.40 -10.60
C THR A 112 31.85 -4.67 -11.52
N GLY A 113 30.69 -4.27 -10.99
CA GLY A 113 29.63 -3.56 -11.73
C GLY A 113 28.63 -4.48 -12.46
N GLY A 114 28.65 -5.79 -12.18
CA GLY A 114 27.66 -6.73 -12.68
C GLY A 114 26.33 -6.65 -11.92
N ALA A 115 25.27 -7.24 -12.50
CA ALA A 115 24.01 -7.41 -11.77
C ALA A 115 24.19 -8.36 -10.58
N GLY A 116 23.51 -8.08 -9.46
CA GLY A 116 23.56 -8.92 -8.26
C GLY A 116 22.75 -10.21 -8.35
N ASP A 117 21.83 -10.30 -9.30
CA ASP A 117 21.06 -11.51 -9.61
C ASP A 117 20.62 -11.48 -11.09
N GLN A 118 20.16 -12.62 -11.60
CA GLN A 118 19.44 -12.70 -12.87
C GLN A 118 18.06 -12.02 -12.74
N GLY A 119 17.58 -11.38 -13.81
CA GLY A 119 16.29 -10.70 -13.76
C GLY A 119 15.72 -10.33 -15.12
N LEU A 120 14.43 -10.01 -15.11
CA LEU A 120 13.67 -9.49 -16.25
C LEU A 120 12.86 -8.28 -15.79
N MET A 121 13.01 -7.17 -16.49
CA MET A 121 12.37 -5.90 -16.14
C MET A 121 11.49 -5.42 -17.28
N PHE A 122 10.31 -4.89 -16.94
CA PHE A 122 9.39 -4.26 -17.89
C PHE A 122 9.13 -2.82 -17.45
N GLY A 123 9.33 -1.88 -18.37
CA GLY A 123 8.81 -0.51 -18.24
C GLY A 123 7.52 -0.38 -19.03
N PHE A 124 6.55 0.34 -18.49
CA PHE A 124 5.28 0.64 -19.17
C PHE A 124 4.92 2.11 -19.00
N ALA A 125 4.33 2.70 -20.04
CA ALA A 125 3.74 4.03 -20.02
C ALA A 125 2.59 4.09 -21.04
N CYS A 126 1.55 4.85 -20.75
CA CYS A 126 0.47 5.15 -21.69
C CYS A 126 -0.11 6.54 -21.44
N THR A 127 -0.80 7.12 -22.42
CA THR A 127 -1.33 8.49 -22.34
C THR A 127 -2.75 8.55 -21.76
N GLU A 128 -3.16 7.57 -20.97
CA GLU A 128 -4.52 7.51 -20.40
C GLU A 128 -4.72 8.49 -19.24
N THR A 129 -3.64 8.89 -18.58
CA THR A 129 -3.60 9.81 -17.45
C THR A 129 -2.43 10.78 -17.58
N ASP A 130 -2.46 11.90 -16.86
CA ASP A 130 -1.37 12.89 -16.86
C ASP A 130 -0.06 12.32 -16.30
N GLU A 131 -0.16 11.32 -15.42
CA GLU A 131 0.98 10.59 -14.85
C GLU A 131 1.60 9.56 -15.81
N LEU A 132 1.09 9.46 -17.05
CA LEU A 132 1.48 8.49 -18.07
C LEU A 132 1.29 7.02 -17.65
N MET A 133 0.27 6.77 -16.83
CA MET A 133 -0.04 5.46 -16.23
C MET A 133 -1.43 4.96 -16.65
N PRO A 134 -1.69 3.64 -16.62
CA PRO A 134 -3.02 3.09 -16.91
C PRO A 134 -4.07 3.65 -15.95
N MET A 135 -5.22 4.07 -16.50
CA MET A 135 -6.29 4.67 -15.70
C MET A 135 -6.79 3.81 -14.52
N PRO A 136 -6.98 2.47 -14.64
CA PRO A 136 -7.54 1.64 -13.58
C PRO A 136 -6.67 1.63 -12.32
N ILE A 137 -5.35 1.46 -12.49
CA ILE A 137 -4.42 1.44 -11.36
C ILE A 137 -4.25 2.83 -10.76
N MET A 138 -4.23 3.88 -11.58
CA MET A 138 -4.15 5.26 -11.08
C MET A 138 -5.37 5.66 -10.25
N LEU A 139 -6.57 5.31 -10.69
CA LEU A 139 -7.78 5.57 -9.91
C LEU A 139 -7.78 4.76 -8.61
N ALA A 140 -7.38 3.48 -8.64
CA ALA A 140 -7.27 2.68 -7.42
C ALA A 140 -6.25 3.28 -6.42
N HIS A 141 -5.04 3.63 -6.87
CA HIS A 141 -4.05 4.31 -6.03
C HIS A 141 -4.56 5.62 -5.44
N LYS A 142 -5.23 6.46 -6.25
CA LYS A 142 -5.81 7.73 -5.77
C LYS A 142 -6.92 7.51 -4.75
N LEU A 143 -7.73 6.45 -4.89
CA LEU A 143 -8.75 6.08 -3.89
C LEU A 143 -8.12 5.62 -2.58
N ALA A 144 -7.13 4.72 -2.62
CA ALA A 144 -6.40 4.27 -1.43
C ALA A 144 -5.70 5.45 -0.72
N LYS A 145 -5.03 6.32 -1.49
CA LYS A 145 -4.43 7.56 -0.96
C LYS A 145 -5.48 8.49 -0.35
N GLY A 146 -6.63 8.64 -1.00
CA GLY A 146 -7.75 9.44 -0.49
C GLY A 146 -8.26 8.95 0.88
N LEU A 147 -8.34 7.63 1.09
CA LEU A 147 -8.67 7.04 2.40
C LEU A 147 -7.62 7.40 3.46
N SER A 148 -6.34 7.22 3.15
CA SER A 148 -5.24 7.57 4.05
C SER A 148 -5.25 9.05 4.42
N CYS A 149 -5.40 9.95 3.45
CA CYS A 149 -5.50 11.40 3.70
C CYS A 149 -6.72 11.74 4.55
N ALA A 150 -7.91 11.25 4.19
CA ALA A 150 -9.14 11.55 4.94
C ALA A 150 -9.06 11.09 6.41
N ARG A 151 -8.36 9.98 6.67
CA ARG A 151 -8.06 9.50 8.02
C ARG A 151 -7.06 10.41 8.74
N ARG A 152 -5.89 10.68 8.13
CA ARG A 152 -4.80 11.46 8.74
C ARG A 152 -5.22 12.90 9.01
N ASP A 153 -6.01 13.49 8.13
CA ASP A 153 -6.50 14.88 8.23
C ASP A 153 -7.69 15.03 9.19
N GLY A 154 -8.19 13.93 9.77
CA GLY A 154 -9.35 13.94 10.66
C GLY A 154 -10.69 14.22 9.97
N VAL A 155 -10.73 14.22 8.63
CA VAL A 155 -11.98 14.42 7.86
C VAL A 155 -12.96 13.28 8.10
N LEU A 156 -12.44 12.05 8.24
CA LEU A 156 -13.19 10.84 8.57
C LEU A 156 -12.53 10.13 9.76
N GLU A 157 -12.71 10.68 10.97
CA GLU A 157 -12.04 10.21 12.20
C GLU A 157 -12.34 8.75 12.59
N TYR A 158 -13.42 8.18 12.07
CA TYR A 158 -13.76 6.78 12.33
C TYR A 158 -12.95 5.80 11.48
N LEU A 159 -12.24 6.25 10.44
CA LEU A 159 -11.39 5.37 9.63
C LEU A 159 -10.17 4.90 10.43
N ARG A 160 -9.74 3.68 10.12
CA ARG A 160 -8.54 3.05 10.66
C ARG A 160 -7.56 2.78 9.50
N PRO A 161 -6.29 2.43 9.77
CA PRO A 161 -5.26 2.45 8.73
C PRO A 161 -5.46 1.49 7.55
N ASP A 162 -6.07 0.32 7.75
CA ASP A 162 -6.22 -0.68 6.69
C ASP A 162 -7.38 -0.35 5.73
N GLY A 163 -7.19 -0.66 4.45
CA GLY A 163 -8.10 -0.29 3.38
C GLY A 163 -7.68 -0.82 2.02
N LYS A 164 -8.67 -1.04 1.17
CA LYS A 164 -8.54 -1.61 -0.17
C LYS A 164 -9.44 -0.85 -1.14
N SER A 165 -8.99 -0.73 -2.37
CA SER A 165 -9.72 -0.11 -3.47
C SER A 165 -9.55 -0.93 -4.73
N GLN A 166 -10.60 -1.01 -5.54
CA GLN A 166 -10.58 -1.68 -6.82
C GLN A 166 -11.44 -0.89 -7.81
N VAL A 167 -10.91 -0.69 -9.01
CA VAL A 167 -11.60 0.05 -10.07
C VAL A 167 -11.63 -0.80 -11.33
N THR A 168 -12.83 -1.00 -11.85
CA THR A 168 -13.07 -1.62 -13.16
C THR A 168 -13.41 -0.53 -14.16
N VAL A 169 -12.62 -0.42 -15.21
CA VAL A 169 -12.83 0.55 -16.30
C VAL A 169 -13.28 -0.22 -17.54
N GLU A 170 -14.29 0.32 -18.23
CA GLU A 170 -14.68 -0.13 -19.55
C GLU A 170 -13.84 0.57 -20.61
N TYR A 171 -13.24 -0.23 -21.47
CA TYR A 171 -12.43 0.22 -22.60
C TYR A 171 -13.13 -0.08 -23.92
N ASP A 172 -12.94 0.79 -24.90
CA ASP A 172 -13.21 0.54 -26.31
C ASP A 172 -11.89 0.55 -27.09
N GLY A 173 -11.40 -0.64 -27.44
CA GLY A 173 -10.01 -0.78 -27.88
C GLY A 173 -9.05 -0.39 -26.75
N ALA A 174 -8.15 0.56 -26.98
CA ALA A 174 -7.20 1.05 -25.97
C ALA A 174 -7.70 2.28 -25.21
N ARG A 175 -8.91 2.78 -25.50
CA ARG A 175 -9.42 4.03 -24.93
C ARG A 175 -10.32 3.74 -23.72
N PRO A 176 -10.06 4.30 -22.54
CA PRO A 176 -10.99 4.22 -21.42
C PRO A 176 -12.25 5.03 -21.74
N VAL A 177 -13.42 4.48 -21.42
CA VAL A 177 -14.72 5.07 -21.77
C VAL A 177 -15.49 5.51 -20.53
N ARG A 178 -15.53 4.68 -19.49
CA ARG A 178 -16.26 4.92 -18.23
C ARG A 178 -15.77 3.98 -17.13
N VAL A 179 -16.06 4.31 -15.89
CA VAL A 179 -15.88 3.40 -14.76
C VAL A 179 -17.10 2.49 -14.65
N ASP A 180 -16.88 1.18 -14.74
CA ASP A 180 -17.94 0.17 -14.56
C ASP A 180 -18.28 -0.08 -13.10
N ALA A 181 -17.23 -0.25 -12.28
CA ALA A 181 -17.39 -0.55 -10.88
C ALA A 181 -16.27 0.06 -10.04
N VAL A 182 -16.62 0.52 -8.85
CA VAL A 182 -15.71 0.97 -7.80
C VAL A 182 -16.03 0.16 -6.56
N VAL A 183 -15.01 -0.49 -6.00
CA VAL A 183 -15.08 -1.14 -4.70
C VAL A 183 -14.12 -0.43 -3.76
N VAL A 184 -14.62 -0.01 -2.61
CA VAL A 184 -13.80 0.50 -1.51
C VAL A 184 -14.15 -0.29 -0.27
N SER A 185 -13.14 -0.86 0.38
CA SER A 185 -13.27 -1.52 1.68
C SER A 185 -12.32 -0.84 2.65
N SER A 186 -12.83 -0.17 3.67
CA SER A 186 -11.99 0.53 4.64
C SER A 186 -12.23 0.04 6.06
N GLN A 187 -11.14 -0.14 6.80
CA GLN A 187 -11.18 -0.45 8.22
C GLN A 187 -11.75 0.75 8.99
N HIS A 188 -12.59 0.49 10.00
CA HIS A 188 -13.32 1.55 10.70
C HIS A 188 -13.66 1.22 12.15
N SER A 189 -14.00 2.27 12.90
CA SER A 189 -14.59 2.18 14.24
C SER A 189 -15.91 1.40 14.22
N PRO A 190 -16.19 0.55 15.22
CA PRO A 190 -17.46 -0.16 15.31
C PRO A 190 -18.69 0.74 15.49
N LEU A 191 -18.50 2.05 15.71
CA LEU A 191 -19.56 3.01 16.01
C LEU A 191 -20.19 3.67 14.78
N VAL A 192 -19.51 3.66 13.62
CA VAL A 192 -20.06 4.23 12.37
C VAL A 192 -20.99 3.22 11.69
N THR A 193 -22.06 3.71 11.06
CA THR A 193 -22.99 2.87 10.29
C THR A 193 -22.49 2.72 8.85
N ASN A 194 -22.93 1.66 8.17
CA ASN A 194 -22.59 1.45 6.76
C ASN A 194 -23.15 2.55 5.85
N ASP A 195 -24.33 3.10 6.19
CA ASP A 195 -24.96 4.16 5.40
C ASP A 195 -24.14 5.46 5.44
N THR A 196 -23.77 5.91 6.65
CA THR A 196 -22.92 7.10 6.83
C THR A 196 -21.58 6.91 6.14
N MET A 197 -20.96 5.74 6.29
CA MET A 197 -19.68 5.45 5.64
C MET A 197 -19.78 5.44 4.12
N ARG A 198 -20.87 4.88 3.57
CA ARG A 198 -21.13 4.88 2.14
C ARG A 198 -21.25 6.31 1.62
N GLU A 199 -22.07 7.14 2.27
CA GLU A 199 -22.25 8.55 1.90
C GLU A 199 -20.92 9.31 1.95
N ASP A 200 -20.21 9.21 3.07
CA ASP A 200 -18.93 9.89 3.29
C ASP A 200 -17.86 9.47 2.27
N ILE A 201 -17.67 8.18 2.03
CA ILE A 201 -16.64 7.68 1.10
C ILE A 201 -17.01 8.09 -0.34
N VAL A 202 -18.29 8.04 -0.71
CA VAL A 202 -18.73 8.49 -2.04
C VAL A 202 -18.48 9.98 -2.23
N GLU A 203 -18.92 10.80 -1.28
CA GLU A 203 -18.82 12.26 -1.38
C GLU A 203 -17.37 12.74 -1.24
N LYS A 204 -16.68 12.34 -0.18
CA LYS A 204 -15.39 12.94 0.20
C LYS A 204 -14.20 12.29 -0.51
N ILE A 205 -14.35 11.09 -1.07
CA ILE A 205 -13.24 10.36 -1.70
C ILE A 205 -13.55 10.03 -3.17
N ILE A 206 -14.57 9.21 -3.44
CA ILE A 206 -14.82 8.72 -4.81
C ILE A 206 -15.11 9.87 -5.77
N SER A 207 -15.98 10.80 -5.38
CA SER A 207 -16.36 11.95 -6.23
C SER A 207 -15.22 12.95 -6.47
N ARG A 208 -14.21 12.96 -5.58
CA ARG A 208 -13.02 13.82 -5.73
C ARG A 208 -11.92 13.17 -6.56
N VAL A 209 -11.87 11.84 -6.59
CA VAL A 209 -10.85 11.07 -7.30
C VAL A 209 -11.25 10.75 -8.73
N ILE A 210 -12.50 10.34 -8.93
CA ILE A 210 -12.98 9.89 -10.25
C ILE A 210 -13.64 11.06 -10.97
N PRO A 211 -13.13 11.46 -12.15
CA PRO A 211 -13.74 12.50 -12.97
C PRO A 211 -15.21 12.21 -13.26
N GLN A 212 -16.05 13.23 -13.17
CA GLN A 212 -17.51 13.08 -13.29
C GLN A 212 -17.92 12.53 -14.66
N GLU A 213 -17.19 12.85 -15.71
CA GLU A 213 -17.39 12.36 -17.08
C GLU A 213 -17.19 10.85 -17.24
N LEU A 214 -16.52 10.19 -16.28
CA LEU A 214 -16.34 8.74 -16.27
C LEU A 214 -17.38 8.00 -15.44
N ILE A 215 -18.22 8.71 -14.69
CA ILE A 215 -19.29 8.14 -13.86
C ILE A 215 -20.63 8.32 -14.57
N ASP A 216 -21.40 7.23 -14.67
CA ASP A 216 -22.76 7.26 -15.19
C ASP A 216 -23.75 6.51 -14.28
N LYS A 217 -25.03 6.52 -14.65
CA LYS A 217 -26.11 5.86 -13.88
C LYS A 217 -25.95 4.34 -13.75
N ASN A 218 -25.08 3.72 -14.55
CA ASN A 218 -24.79 2.29 -14.52
C ASN A 218 -23.49 1.99 -13.76
N THR A 219 -22.72 3.00 -13.34
CA THR A 219 -21.52 2.81 -12.52
C THR A 219 -21.92 2.21 -11.16
N LYS A 220 -21.34 1.06 -10.84
CA LYS A 220 -21.62 0.33 -9.60
C LYS A 220 -20.66 0.78 -8.52
N ILE A 221 -21.18 1.30 -7.41
CA ILE A 221 -20.36 1.72 -6.28
C ILE A 221 -20.63 0.81 -5.09
N TYR A 222 -19.59 0.11 -4.64
CA TYR A 222 -19.59 -0.78 -3.49
C TYR A 222 -18.69 -0.19 -2.41
N VAL A 223 -19.27 0.14 -1.26
CA VAL A 223 -18.54 0.58 -0.07
C VAL A 223 -18.76 -0.47 1.00
N ASN A 224 -17.67 -1.09 1.46
CA ASN A 224 -17.64 -2.18 2.41
C ASN A 224 -18.69 -3.28 2.11
N PRO A 225 -18.67 -3.89 0.90
CA PRO A 225 -19.71 -4.84 0.48
C PRO A 225 -19.78 -6.11 1.34
N THR A 226 -18.70 -6.44 2.06
CA THR A 226 -18.64 -7.56 3.01
C THR A 226 -19.23 -7.21 4.39
N GLY A 227 -19.66 -5.97 4.60
CA GLY A 227 -20.19 -5.46 5.86
C GLY A 227 -19.11 -4.82 6.73
N ARG A 228 -19.02 -5.24 8.00
CA ARG A 228 -18.13 -4.60 8.97
C ARG A 228 -16.68 -5.02 8.76
N PHE A 229 -15.77 -4.05 8.89
CA PHE A 229 -14.33 -4.22 8.78
C PHE A 229 -13.67 -3.48 9.95
N VAL A 230 -13.81 -4.05 11.15
CA VAL A 230 -13.32 -3.41 12.40
C VAL A 230 -11.91 -3.89 12.74
N VAL A 231 -11.66 -5.19 12.55
CA VAL A 231 -10.36 -5.84 12.70
C VAL A 231 -9.63 -5.77 11.36
N GLY A 232 -8.39 -5.30 11.35
CA GLY A 232 -7.55 -5.15 10.16
C GLY A 232 -6.08 -5.06 10.54
N GLY A 233 -5.23 -4.75 9.56
CA GLY A 233 -3.78 -4.72 9.75
C GLY A 233 -3.20 -6.08 10.11
N PRO A 234 -2.03 -6.13 10.77
CA PRO A 234 -1.33 -7.38 11.13
C PRO A 234 -2.11 -8.35 12.02
N HIS A 235 -3.19 -7.89 12.65
CA HIS A 235 -4.08 -8.76 13.42
C HIS A 235 -5.17 -9.42 12.58
N GLY A 236 -5.56 -8.78 11.48
CA GLY A 236 -6.51 -9.33 10.52
C GLY A 236 -5.87 -10.26 9.49
N ASP A 237 -4.60 -10.03 9.16
CA ASP A 237 -3.84 -10.81 8.18
C ASP A 237 -2.33 -10.67 8.43
N ALA A 238 -1.53 -11.64 8.00
CA ALA A 238 -0.07 -11.49 8.00
C ALA A 238 0.36 -10.58 6.84
N GLY A 239 1.52 -9.95 6.98
CA GLY A 239 2.13 -9.12 5.94
C GLY A 239 3.56 -9.52 5.68
N VAL A 240 3.95 -9.55 4.41
CA VAL A 240 5.32 -9.76 3.94
C VAL A 240 5.62 -8.84 2.76
#